data_AF-A0A6M1YZ25-F1
#
_entry.id   AF-A0A6M1YZ25-F1
#
_cell.length_a   1.000
_cell.length_b   1.000
_cell.length_c   1.000
_cell.angle_alpha   90.00
_cell.angle_beta   90.00
_cell.angle_gamma   90.00
#
_symmetry.space_group_name_H-M   'P 1'
#
loop_
_entity.id
_entity.type
_entity.pdbx_description
1 polymer ?
#
loop_
_entity_poly.entity_id
_entity_poly.type
_entity_poly.pdbx_seq_one_letter_code
_entity_poly.pdbx_strand_id
1 'polypeptide(L)' 'ARALRMIVENLLRDLMFETPSDPSIKEIIIEKETIDKAKEPIIKRSA' A
#
# COMPACT_ATOMS: atom_id res chain seq x y z
N ALA A 1 -14.30 4.12 12.95
CA ALA A 1 -13.99 5.51 12.52
C ALA A 1 -14.13 5.61 11.00
N ARG A 2 -15.09 6.40 10.49
CA ARG A 2 -15.34 6.50 9.03
C ARG A 2 -14.22 7.24 8.28
N ALA A 3 -13.69 8.31 8.86
CA ALA A 3 -12.64 9.12 8.25
C ALA A 3 -11.34 8.32 8.02
N LEU A 4 -10.95 7.48 8.98
CA LEU A 4 -9.74 6.65 8.86
C LEU A 4 -9.83 5.66 7.68
N ARG A 5 -11.01 5.05 7.50
CA ARG A 5 -11.23 4.16 6.35
C ARG A 5 -11.06 4.90 5.03
N MET A 6 -11.63 6.09 4.90
CA MET A 6 -11.53 6.89 3.67
C MET A 6 -10.07 7.24 3.33
N ILE A 7 -9.26 7.62 4.32
CA ILE A 7 -7.85 7.96 4.11
C ILE A 7 -7.08 6.74 3.60
N VAL A 8 -7.23 5.60 4.26
CA VAL A 8 -6.52 4.36 3.89
C VAL A 8 -6.97 3.85 2.52
N GLU A 9 -8.28 3.83 2.25
CA GLU A 9 -8.85 3.33 1.00
C GLU A 9 -8.42 4.19 -0.20
N ASN A 10 -8.33 5.52 -0.03
CA ASN A 10 -7.84 6.41 -1.07
C ASN A 10 -6.34 6.22 -1.37
N LEU A 11 -5.51 6.06 -0.33
CA LEU A 11 -4.06 5.92 -0.48
C LEU A 11 -3.65 4.56 -1.04
N LEU A 12 -4.38 3.49 -0.69
CA LEU A 12 -4.01 2.12 -1.06
C LEU A 12 -4.74 1.60 -2.31
N ARG A 13 -5.66 2.39 -2.90
CA ARG A 13 -6.49 1.92 -4.02
C ARG A 13 -5.69 1.35 -5.18
N ASP A 14 -4.66 2.07 -5.61
CA ASP A 14 -3.87 1.68 -6.77
C ASP A 14 -3.00 0.46 -6.45
N LEU A 15 -2.41 0.43 -5.24
CA LEU A 15 -1.68 -0.72 -4.72
C LEU A 15 -2.54 -1.99 -4.68
N MET A 16 -3.80 -1.89 -4.24
CA MET A 16 -4.74 -3.02 -4.21
C MET A 16 -5.10 -3.54 -5.60
N PHE A 17 -5.08 -2.68 -6.61
CA PHE A 17 -5.33 -3.07 -8.00
C PHE A 17 -4.12 -3.77 -8.63
N GLU A 18 -2.91 -3.27 -8.36
CA GLU A 18 -1.68 -3.78 -8.98
C GLU A 18 -1.17 -5.06 -8.30
N THR A 19 -1.26 -5.14 -6.96
CA THR A 19 -0.69 -6.25 -6.17
C THR A 19 -1.15 -7.64 -6.62
N PRO A 20 -2.44 -7.89 -6.93
CA PRO A 20 -2.88 -9.20 -7.40
C PRO A 20 -2.24 -9.66 -8.71
N SER A 21 -1.71 -8.73 -9.51
CA SER A 21 -1.08 -9.02 -10.80
C SER A 21 0.39 -9.43 -10.67
N ASP A 22 1.04 -9.16 -9.53
CA ASP A 22 2.43 -9.51 -9.25
C ASP A 22 2.51 -10.64 -8.21
N PRO A 23 2.59 -11.91 -8.64
CA PRO A 23 2.63 -13.05 -7.73
C PRO A 23 3.94 -13.16 -6.94
N SER A 24 4.95 -12.35 -7.24
CA SER A 24 6.21 -12.36 -6.48
C SER A 24 6.11 -11.62 -5.15
N ILE A 25 5.09 -10.76 -4.97
CA ILE A 25 4.91 -9.95 -3.77
C ILE A 25 4.56 -10.83 -2.58
N LYS A 26 5.33 -10.71 -1.51
CA LYS A 26 5.16 -11.47 -0.26
C LYS A 26 4.69 -10.60 0.90
N GLU A 27 5.16 -9.36 0.95
CA GLU A 27 4.87 -8.42 2.04
C GLU A 27 4.90 -6.99 1.52
N ILE A 28 3.97 -6.15 1.99
CA ILE A 28 3.94 -4.71 1.72
C ILE A 28 3.94 -3.97 3.05
N ILE A 29 4.88 -3.05 3.24
CA ILE A 29 5.06 -2.28 4.48
C ILE A 29 4.67 -0.83 4.23
N ILE A 30 3.70 -0.34 5.00
CA ILE A 30 3.22 1.04 4.99
C ILE A 30 3.85 1.79 6.17
N GLU A 31 4.58 2.87 5.88
CA GLU A 31 5.20 3.71 6.91
C GLU A 31 4.50 5.06 7.03
N LYS A 32 4.82 5.81 8.09
CA LYS A 32 4.31 7.17 8.29
C LYS A 32 4.54 8.07 7.07
N GLU A 33 5.69 7.94 6.41
CA GLU A 33 6.00 8.72 5.22
C GLU A 33 5.11 8.37 4.01
N THR A 34 4.64 7.12 3.90
CA THR A 34 3.68 6.72 2.87
C THR A 34 2.36 7.47 3.04
N ILE A 35 1.94 7.73 4.28
CA ILE A 35 0.71 8.46 4.59
C ILE A 35 0.91 9.97 4.47
N ASP A 36 1.95 10.52 5.10
CA ASP A 36 2.15 11.97 5.22
C ASP A 36 2.71 12.61 3.95
N LYS A 37 3.49 11.86 3.16
CA LYS A 37 4.23 12.38 2.00
C LYS A 37 3.89 11.67 0.69
N ALA A 38 2.91 10.76 0.69
CA ALA A 38 2.58 9.92 -0.46
C ALA A 38 3.80 9.17 -1.03
N LYS A 39 4.78 8.82 -0.17
CA LYS A 39 5.94 8.01 -0.56
C LYS A 39 5.47 6.60 -0.90
N GLU A 40 6.05 5.98 -1.93
CA GLU A 40 5.73 4.60 -2.26
C GLU A 40 6.00 3.64 -1.08
N PRO A 41 5.13 2.64 -0.89
CA PRO A 41 5.30 1.64 0.15
C PRO A 41 6.46 0.68 -0.17
N ILE A 42 7.02 0.05 0.85
CA ILE A 42 8.11 -0.91 0.66
C ILE A 42 7.51 -2.26 0.29
N ILE A 43 7.81 -2.77 -0.91
CA ILE A 43 7.33 -4.06 -1.41
C ILE A 43 8.44 -5.08 -1.32
N LYS A 44 8.28 -6.12 -0.49
CA LYS A 44 9.19 -7.26 -0.43
C LYS A 44 8.68 -8.39 -1.32
N ARG A 45 9.54 -8.83 -2.23
CA ARG A 45 9.28 -9.93 -3.15
C ARG A 45 10.01 -11.19 -2.72
N SER A 46 9.47 -12.33 -3.15
CA SER A 46 10.15 -13.62 -3.10
C SER A 46 11.40 -13.55 -3.97
N ALA A 47 12.52 -14.09 -3.47
CA ALA A 47 13.73 -14.28 -4.26
C ALA A 47 13.55 -15.39 -5.30
#